data_AF-A0A132TXW7-F1
#
_entry.id   AF-A0A132TXW7-F1
#
_cell.length_a   1.000
_cell.length_b   1.000
_cell.length_c   1.000
_cell.angle_alpha   90.00
_cell.angle_beta   90.00
_cell.angle_gamma   90.00
#
_symmetry.space_group_name_H-M   'P 1'
#
loop_
_entity.id
_entity.type
_entity.pdbx_description
1 polymer ?
#
loop_
_entity_poly.entity_id
_entity_poly.type
_entity_poly.pdbx_seq_one_letter_code
_entity_poly.pdbx_strand_id
1 'polypeptide(L)'
;MSKEYSRTYIESVKLELLSRLGLKQVYYKGQAGDDLLYEATGFDKKTQHRFCVRTRTGTVDEFVAGKWMKVRSFEIKSKEQ
;
A
#
# COMPACT_ATOMS: atom_id res chain seq x y z
N MET A 1 -20.50 3.10 -7.14
CA MET A 1 -20.45 2.21 -5.98
C MET A 1 -18.99 1.89 -5.71
N SER A 2 -18.50 2.12 -4.50
CA SER A 2 -17.12 1.77 -4.12
C SER A 2 -17.00 0.25 -4.04
N LYS A 3 -16.02 -0.34 -4.72
CA LYS A 3 -15.82 -1.79 -4.72
C LYS A 3 -15.15 -2.19 -3.40
N GLU A 4 -15.84 -2.86 -2.49
CA GLU A 4 -15.18 -3.37 -1.29
C GLU A 4 -14.28 -4.55 -1.66
N TYR A 5 -12.98 -4.39 -1.47
CA TYR A 5 -12.01 -5.44 -1.78
C TYR A 5 -12.06 -6.55 -0.74
N SER A 6 -11.85 -7.79 -1.19
CA SER A 6 -11.80 -8.94 -0.28
C SER A 6 -10.64 -8.82 0.70
N ARG A 7 -10.83 -9.36 1.91
CA ARG A 7 -9.77 -9.40 2.93
C ARG A 7 -8.52 -10.13 2.43
N THR A 8 -8.70 -11.17 1.64
CA THR A 8 -7.59 -11.93 1.02
C THR A 8 -6.74 -11.05 0.11
N TYR A 9 -7.38 -10.23 -0.73
CA TYR A 9 -6.67 -9.28 -1.58
C TYR A 9 -5.94 -8.21 -0.76
N ILE A 10 -6.60 -7.64 0.25
CA ILE A 10 -5.98 -6.63 1.13
C ILE A 10 -4.72 -7.17 1.81
N GLU A 11 -4.75 -8.42 2.29
CA GLU A 11 -3.58 -9.06 2.91
C GLU A 11 -2.50 -9.43 1.88
N SER A 12 -2.85 -9.81 0.65
CA SER A 12 -1.85 -10.08 -0.39
C SER A 12 -1.07 -8.81 -0.77
N VAL A 13 -1.77 -7.68 -0.93
CA VAL A 13 -1.16 -6.36 -1.17
C VAL A 13 -0.26 -5.96 0.00
N LYS A 14 -0.70 -6.18 1.24
CA LYS A 14 0.10 -5.91 2.44
C LYS A 14 1.40 -6.71 2.46
N LEU A 15 1.36 -8.00 2.08
CA LEU A 15 2.55 -8.84 1.98
C LEU A 15 3.51 -8.37 0.88
N GLU A 16 2.99 -7.89 -0.25
CA GLU A 16 3.82 -7.31 -1.31
C GLU A 16 4.53 -6.03 -0.85
N LEU A 17 3.82 -5.12 -0.19
CA LEU A 17 4.42 -3.91 0.41
C LEU A 17 5.51 -4.30 1.42
N LEU A 18 5.19 -5.22 2.34
CA LEU A 18 6.12 -5.67 3.39
C LEU A 18 7.42 -6.24 2.80
N SER A 19 7.30 -7.20 1.88
CA SER A 19 8.43 -7.98 1.34
C SER A 19 9.29 -7.20 0.34
N ARG A 20 8.68 -6.35 -0.48
CA ARG A 20 9.37 -5.71 -1.62
C ARG A 20 9.85 -4.30 -1.34
N LEU A 21 9.33 -3.62 -0.31
CA LEU A 21 9.76 -2.27 0.09
C LEU A 21 10.67 -2.26 1.32
N GLY A 22 11.06 -3.43 1.84
CA GLY A 22 11.92 -3.51 3.02
C GLY A 22 11.27 -2.86 4.24
N LEU A 23 9.97 -3.11 4.44
CA LEU A 23 9.23 -2.59 5.59
C LEU A 23 9.28 -3.61 6.71
N LYS A 24 9.26 -3.14 7.96
CA LYS A 24 9.23 -4.02 9.13
C LYS A 24 7.81 -4.49 9.43
N GLN A 25 6.84 -3.59 9.32
CA GLN A 25 5.43 -3.83 9.61
C GLN A 25 4.56 -2.99 8.67
N VAL A 26 3.43 -3.55 8.24
CA VAL A 26 2.44 -2.88 7.38
C VAL A 26 1.04 -3.17 7.92
N TYR A 27 0.20 -2.15 8.00
CA TYR A 27 -1.15 -2.16 8.55
C TYR A 27 -2.12 -1.59 7.53
N TYR A 28 -3.23 -2.28 7.30
CA TYR A 28 -4.33 -1.74 6.51
C TYR A 28 -5.09 -0.70 7.33
N LYS A 29 -5.32 0.48 6.74
CA LYS A 29 -6.01 1.60 7.41
C LYS A 29 -7.43 1.81 6.91
N GLY A 30 -7.73 1.35 5.70
CA GLY A 30 -9.04 1.50 5.10
C GLY A 30 -8.96 1.76 3.60
N GLN A 31 -10.11 2.05 3.03
CA GLN A 31 -10.28 2.30 1.61
C GLN A 31 -10.79 3.71 1.38
N ALA A 32 -10.31 4.35 0.31
CA ALA A 32 -10.78 5.64 -0.16
C ALA A 32 -11.16 5.54 -1.64
N GLY A 33 -12.46 5.47 -1.94
CA GLY A 33 -12.91 5.20 -3.30
C GLY A 33 -12.53 3.78 -3.71
N ASP A 34 -11.67 3.62 -4.72
CA ASP A 34 -11.12 2.32 -5.10
C ASP A 34 -9.69 2.10 -4.55
N ASP A 35 -9.11 3.07 -3.84
CA ASP A 35 -7.73 3.01 -3.39
C ASP A 35 -7.62 2.39 -1.99
N LEU A 36 -6.58 1.58 -1.77
CA LEU A 36 -6.29 0.97 -0.47
C LEU A 36 -5.21 1.76 0.26
N LEU A 37 -5.48 2.12 1.51
CA LEU A 37 -4.58 2.89 2.35
C LEU A 37 -3.87 1.99 3.37
N TYR A 38 -2.56 2.13 3.45
CA TYR A 38 -1.72 1.39 4.38
C TYR A 38 -0.81 2.33 5.18
N GLU A 39 -0.56 1.97 6.42
CA GLU A 39 0.51 2.53 7.25
C GLU A 39 1.60 1.49 7.45
N ALA A 40 2.85 1.92 7.47
CA ALA A 40 3.97 1.02 7.67
C ALA A 40 5.07 1.66 8.50
N THR A 41 5.92 0.82 9.07
CA THR A 41 7.15 1.24 9.76
C THR A 41 8.35 0.65 9.04
N GLY A 42 9.35 1.47 8.76
CA GLY A 42 10.62 1.03 8.19
C GLY A 42 11.47 0.23 9.17
N PHE A 43 12.68 -0.16 8.76
CA PHE A 43 13.65 -0.78 9.66
C PHE A 43 14.17 0.20 10.71
N ASP A 44 14.29 1.48 10.35
CA ASP A 44 14.56 2.53 11.33
C ASP A 44 13.31 2.81 12.17
N LYS A 45 13.46 2.78 13.50
CA LYS A 45 12.33 2.91 14.44
C LYS A 45 11.61 4.25 14.36
N LYS A 46 12.18 5.26 13.70
CA LYS A 46 11.57 6.60 13.61
C LYS A 46 10.89 6.86 12.27
N THR A 47 11.00 5.95 11.30
CA THR A 47 10.41 6.17 9.96
C THR A 47 9.04 5.51 9.86
N GLN A 48 8.00 6.34 9.91
CA GLN A 48 6.64 5.96 9.57
C GLN A 48 6.36 6.31 8.12
N HIS A 49 5.77 5.36 7.40
CA HIS A 49 5.42 5.48 6.00
C HIS A 49 3.91 5.33 5.85
N ARG A 50 3.33 6.06 4.91
CA ARG A 50 1.94 5.87 4.48
C ARG A 50 1.95 5.55 3.00
N PHE A 51 1.21 4.53 2.62
CA PHE A 51 1.10 4.08 1.24
C PHE A 51 -0.35 4.15 0.78
N CYS A 52 -0.53 4.55 -0.48
CA CYS A 52 -1.79 4.54 -1.19
C CYS A 52 -1.63 3.64 -2.41
N VAL A 53 -2.37 2.53 -2.44
CA VAL A 53 -2.36 1.59 -3.54
C VAL A 53 -3.53 1.90 -4.46
N ARG A 54 -3.22 2.33 -5.68
CA ARG A 54 -4.18 2.58 -6.75
C ARG A 54 -4.52 1.26 -7.42
N THR A 55 -5.54 0.59 -6.91
CA THR A 55 -5.97 -0.75 -7.37
C THR A 55 -6.25 -0.81 -8.87
N ARG A 56 -6.86 0.24 -9.44
CA ARG A 56 -7.16 0.35 -10.88
C ARG A 56 -5.91 0.26 -11.78
N THR A 57 -4.80 0.81 -11.32
CA THR A 57 -3.54 0.86 -12.09
C THR A 57 -2.46 -0.06 -11.52
N GLY A 58 -2.70 -0.66 -10.36
CA GLY A 58 -1.71 -1.43 -9.59
C GLY A 58 -0.56 -0.58 -9.02
N THR A 59 -0.58 0.74 -9.17
CA THR A 59 0.54 1.61 -8.78
C THR A 59 0.48 1.98 -7.30
N VAL A 60 1.63 2.24 -6.69
CA VAL A 60 1.73 2.62 -5.28
C VAL A 60 2.31 4.02 -5.16
N ASP A 61 1.65 4.85 -4.35
CA ASP A 61 2.13 6.15 -3.91
C ASP A 61 2.56 6.07 -2.44
N GLU A 62 3.64 6.75 -2.07
CA GLU A 62 4.12 6.89 -0.70
C GLU A 62 4.00 8.34 -0.24
N PHE A 63 3.58 8.57 1.00
CA PHE A 63 3.54 9.91 1.57
C PHE A 63 4.90 10.28 2.18
N VAL A 64 5.62 11.19 1.51
CA VAL A 64 6.93 11.67 1.92
C VAL A 64 6.91 13.19 2.02
N ALA A 65 7.36 13.74 3.15
CA ALA A 65 7.52 15.18 3.36
C ALA A 65 6.29 16.03 2.98
N GLY A 66 5.08 15.56 3.32
CA GLY A 66 3.83 16.29 3.08
C GLY A 66 3.18 16.04 1.71
N LYS A 67 3.76 15.18 0.86
CA LYS A 67 3.29 14.93 -0.51
C LYS A 67 3.20 13.44 -0.81
N TRP A 68 2.23 13.06 -1.64
CA TRP A 68 2.17 11.72 -2.22
C TRP A 68 3.10 11.63 -3.42
N MET A 69 4.01 10.66 -3.39
CA MET A 69 5.03 10.44 -4.40
C MET A 69 4.90 9.02 -4.94
N LYS A 70 4.79 8.86 -6.26
CA LYS A 70 4.73 7.54 -6.88
C LYS A 70 6.01 6.76 -6.60
N VAL A 71 5.88 5.55 -6.06
CA VAL A 71 6.99 4.61 -5.87
C VAL A 71 7.41 4.10 -7.25
N ARG A 72 8.61 4.47 -7.69
CA ARG A 72 9.11 4.12 -9.02
C ARG A 72 9.34 2.62 -9.13
N SER A 73 9.00 2.06 -10.29
CA SER A 73 9.19 0.63 -10.62
C SER A 73 8.49 -0.33 -9.65
N PHE A 74 7.45 0.14 -8.93
CA PHE A 74 6.68 -0.67 -8.00
C PHE A 74 5.21 -0.72 -8.42
N GLU A 75 4.79 -1.92 -8.78
CA GLU A 75 3.39 -2.25 -9.06
C GLU A 75 3.02 -3.51 -8.29
N ILE A 76 1.79 -3.54 -7.79
CA ILE A 76 1.18 -4.67 -7.11
C ILE A 76 0.86 -5.74 -8.15
N LYS A 77 1.35 -6.97 -7.90
CA LYS A 77 1.14 -8.12 -8.79
C LYS A 77 -0.13 -8.90 -8.44
N SER A 78 -0.64 -8.75 -7.22
CA SER A 78 -1.90 -9.32 -6.78
C SER A 78 -2.99 -8.95 -7.78
N LYS A 79 -3.53 -9.94 -8.48
CA LYS A 79 -4.73 -9.78 -9.30
C LYS A 79 -5.93 -9.84 -8.36
N GLU A 80 -6.90 -8.95 -8.53
CA GLU A 80 -8.24 -9.21 -7.99
C GLU A 80 -8.70 -10.55 -8.58
N GLN A 81 -8.75 -11.59 -7.75
CA GLN A 81 -9.43 -12.83 -8.08
C GLN A 81 -10.92 -12.69 -7.80
#